data_AF-A0A415DCR9-F1
#
_entry.id   AF-A0A415DCR9-F1
#
_cell.length_a   1.000
_cell.length_b   1.000
_cell.length_c   1.000
_cell.angle_alpha   90.00
_cell.angle_beta   90.00
_cell.angle_gamma   90.00
#
_symmetry.space_group_name_H-M   'P 1'
#
loop_
_entity.id
_entity.type
_entity.pdbx_description
1 polymer ?
#
loop_
_entity_poly.entity_id
_entity_poly.type
_entity_poly.pdbx_seq_one_letter_code
_entity_poly.pdbx_strand_id
1 'polypeptide(L)'
;MDYKYIEQLLERYWNCETSLEEEQILRSFFRQKEVPAHLLRYKQLFAYQDVEKEKGLGDDFDTRILTRIERPVVKAQRLTMRTRFMPLFKAAAMIAVLFLMGTVMQHAMEGGDSDTVSVHDEYQDSTTDPQVAYEPVLPTDTVTKITADDTSTGTGKTN
;
A
#
# COMPACT_ATOMS: atom_id res chain seq x y z
N MET A 1 -0.35 66.30 -9.30
CA MET A 1 0.65 65.71 -8.39
C MET A 1 1.87 66.59 -8.41
N ASP A 2 2.46 66.89 -7.27
CA ASP A 2 3.67 67.73 -7.19
C ASP A 2 4.92 66.94 -7.61
N TYR A 3 5.62 67.41 -8.64
CA TYR A 3 6.84 66.78 -9.13
C TYR A 3 7.95 66.74 -8.07
N LYS A 4 8.00 67.77 -7.22
CA LYS A 4 8.93 67.86 -6.08
C LYS A 4 8.75 66.72 -5.08
N TYR A 5 7.50 66.28 -4.87
CA TYR A 5 7.22 65.16 -3.98
C TYR A 5 7.70 63.83 -4.59
N ILE A 6 7.51 63.64 -5.89
CA ILE A 6 8.00 62.45 -6.60
C ILE A 6 9.54 62.38 -6.60
N GLU A 7 10.23 63.52 -6.75
CA GLU A 7 11.69 63.57 -6.67
C GLU A 7 12.20 63.19 -5.28
N GLN A 8 11.60 63.73 -4.21
CA GLN A 8 11.96 63.37 -2.83
C GLN A 8 11.68 61.88 -2.56
N LEU A 9 10.59 61.35 -3.10
CA LEU A 9 10.24 59.94 -2.98
C LEU A 9 11.25 59.05 -3.70
N LEU A 10 11.75 59.50 -4.86
CA LEU A 10 12.76 58.80 -5.63
C LEU A 10 14.12 58.78 -4.91
N GLU A 11 14.48 59.89 -4.25
CA GLU A 11 15.68 59.96 -3.41
C GLU A 11 15.60 58.98 -2.23
N ARG A 12 14.47 58.96 -1.52
CA ARG A 12 14.23 57.99 -0.45
C ARG A 12 14.17 56.55 -0.96
N TYR A 13 13.64 56.33 -2.16
CA TYR A 13 13.62 55.02 -2.80
C TYR A 13 15.03 54.51 -3.06
N TRP A 14 15.93 55.38 -3.55
CA TRP A 14 17.34 55.04 -3.70
C TRP A 14 18.06 54.76 -2.38
N ASN A 15 17.62 55.39 -1.28
CA ASN A 15 18.11 55.11 0.06
C ASN A 15 17.44 53.88 0.73
N CYS A 16 16.51 53.20 0.04
CA CYS A 16 15.71 52.09 0.57
C CYS A 16 14.88 52.46 1.81
N GLU A 17 14.43 53.72 1.91
CA GLU A 17 13.66 54.25 3.04
C GLU A 17 12.15 54.39 2.74
N THR A 18 11.69 53.93 1.58
CA THR A 18 10.29 54.04 1.15
C THR A 18 9.41 52.93 1.70
N SER A 19 8.15 53.26 1.99
CA SER A 19 7.12 52.28 2.31
C SER A 19 6.47 51.68 1.05
N LEU A 20 5.73 50.58 1.22
CA LEU A 20 5.00 49.94 0.11
C LEU A 20 3.93 50.85 -0.52
N GLU A 21 3.33 51.75 0.27
CA GLU A 21 2.33 52.70 -0.23
C GLU A 21 3.01 53.78 -1.10
N GLU A 22 4.15 54.29 -0.64
CA GLU A 22 4.97 55.25 -1.37
C GLU A 22 5.46 54.69 -2.71
N GLU A 23 5.93 53.44 -2.72
CA GLU A 23 6.29 52.77 -3.97
C GLU A 23 5.10 52.60 -4.92
N GLN A 24 3.90 52.31 -4.41
CA GLN A 24 2.70 52.22 -5.24
C GLN A 24 2.37 53.57 -5.89
N ILE A 25 2.52 54.68 -5.15
CA ILE A 25 2.35 56.02 -5.71
C ILE A 25 3.35 56.22 -6.85
N LEU A 26 4.62 55.89 -6.63
CA LEU A 26 5.67 56.05 -7.63
C LEU A 26 5.39 55.19 -8.89
N ARG A 27 4.98 53.94 -8.71
CA ARG A 27 4.54 53.04 -9.80
C ARG A 27 3.35 53.62 -10.56
N SER A 28 2.35 54.12 -9.84
CA SER A 28 1.14 54.70 -10.44
C SER A 28 1.42 55.99 -11.22
N PHE A 29 2.39 56.79 -10.76
CA PHE A 29 2.85 58.00 -11.42
C PHE A 29 3.57 57.67 -12.73
N PHE A 30 4.53 56.75 -12.72
CA PHE A 30 5.26 56.33 -13.92
C PHE A 30 4.41 55.55 -14.94
N ARG A 31 3.26 55.01 -14.51
CA ARG A 31 2.25 54.41 -15.40
C ARG A 31 1.56 55.45 -16.28
N GLN A 32 1.44 56.70 -15.84
CA GLN A 32 0.77 57.75 -16.61
C GLN A 32 1.58 58.13 -17.87
N LYS A 33 0.88 58.63 -18.90
CA LYS A 33 1.49 58.98 -20.20
C LYS A 33 2.26 60.31 -20.16
N GLU A 34 1.90 61.20 -19.23
CA GLU A 34 2.48 62.53 -19.06
C GLU A 34 3.50 62.53 -17.92
N VAL A 35 4.74 62.13 -18.22
CA VAL A 35 5.87 62.21 -17.28
C VAL A 35 6.86 63.26 -17.78
N PRO A 36 7.34 64.18 -16.93
CA PRO A 36 8.35 65.16 -17.31
C PRO A 36 9.63 64.53 -17.87
N ALA A 37 10.29 65.22 -18.81
CA ALA A 37 11.45 64.69 -19.54
C ALA A 37 12.60 64.20 -18.63
N HIS A 38 12.82 64.84 -17.47
CA HIS A 38 13.86 64.46 -16.51
C HIS A 38 13.53 63.17 -15.72
N LEU A 39 12.25 62.85 -15.54
CA LEU A 39 11.78 61.63 -14.86
C LEU A 39 11.57 60.48 -15.84
N LEU A 40 11.44 60.76 -17.14
CA LEU A 40 11.14 59.78 -18.18
C LEU A 40 12.21 58.67 -18.27
N ARG A 41 13.47 58.97 -17.92
CA ARG A 41 14.56 57.97 -17.82
C ARG A 41 14.25 56.87 -16.79
N TYR A 42 13.61 57.21 -15.69
CA TYR A 42 13.31 56.28 -14.59
C TYR A 42 12.05 55.45 -14.84
N LYS A 43 11.24 55.80 -15.84
CA LYS A 43 10.00 55.10 -16.16
C LYS A 43 10.19 53.59 -16.37
N GLN A 44 11.30 53.20 -17.00
CA GLN A 44 11.60 51.78 -17.27
C GLN A 44 11.79 50.96 -15.99
N LEU A 45 12.25 51.58 -14.89
CA LEU A 45 12.44 50.90 -13.60
C LEU A 45 11.11 50.45 -12.99
N PHE A 46 10.04 51.20 -13.24
CA PHE A 46 8.72 50.95 -12.66
C PHE A 46 7.73 50.30 -13.63
N ALA A 47 8.10 50.15 -14.91
CA ALA A 47 7.26 49.55 -15.95
C ALA A 47 7.25 48.01 -15.95
N TYR A 48 8.18 47.36 -15.25
CA TYR A 48 8.42 45.92 -15.37
C TYR A 48 7.30 45.04 -14.80
N GLN A 49 6.52 45.53 -13.83
CA GLN A 49 5.50 44.71 -13.14
C GLN A 49 4.26 44.37 -13.99
N ASP A 50 3.90 45.20 -14.97
CA ASP A 50 2.72 44.94 -15.79
C ASP A 50 2.94 43.76 -16.76
N VAL A 51 4.19 43.53 -17.19
CA VAL A 51 4.56 42.48 -18.15
C VAL A 51 4.60 41.09 -17.51
N GLU A 52 4.77 41.00 -16.19
CA GLU A 52 4.86 39.74 -15.46
C GLU A 52 3.57 39.34 -14.73
N LYS A 53 2.66 40.27 -14.41
CA LYS A 53 1.33 39.90 -13.87
C LYS A 53 0.54 39.00 -14.82
N GLU A 54 0.76 39.13 -16.13
CA GLU A 54 0.12 38.29 -17.14
C GLU A 54 0.80 36.91 -17.27
N LYS A 55 2.07 36.80 -16.86
CA LYS A 55 2.82 35.55 -16.78
C LYS A 55 2.68 34.94 -15.39
N GLY A 56 1.45 34.55 -15.06
CA GLY A 56 1.20 33.75 -13.86
C GLY A 56 2.09 32.51 -13.84
N LEU A 57 2.56 32.14 -12.65
CA LEU A 57 3.22 30.85 -12.45
C LEU A 57 2.24 29.73 -12.83
N GLY A 58 2.72 28.70 -13.51
CA GLY A 58 1.88 27.55 -13.84
C GLY A 58 1.40 26.84 -12.58
N ASP A 59 0.21 26.24 -12.62
CA ASP A 59 -0.46 25.54 -11.51
C ASP A 59 0.43 24.47 -10.84
N ASP A 60 1.34 23.88 -11.60
CA ASP A 60 2.34 22.92 -11.12
C ASP A 60 3.38 23.51 -10.17
N PHE A 61 3.67 24.81 -10.27
CA PHE A 61 4.67 25.47 -9.43
C PHE A 61 4.21 25.50 -7.97
N ASP A 62 2.99 25.96 -7.72
CA ASP A 62 2.41 26.04 -6.39
C ASP A 62 2.33 24.67 -5.74
N THR A 63 1.91 23.65 -6.50
CA THR A 63 1.86 22.25 -6.04
C THR A 63 3.23 21.73 -5.60
N ARG A 64 4.28 21.97 -6.39
CA ARG A 64 5.66 21.55 -6.04
C ARG A 64 6.20 22.28 -4.81
N ILE A 65 5.94 23.59 -4.71
CA ILE A 65 6.41 24.41 -3.59
C ILE A 65 5.70 24.03 -2.29
N LEU A 66 4.38 23.88 -2.33
CA LEU A 66 3.58 23.43 -1.20
C LEU A 66 4.01 22.05 -0.72
N THR A 67 4.25 21.11 -1.65
CA THR A 67 4.75 19.76 -1.30
C THR A 67 6.12 19.80 -0.61
N ARG A 68 6.98 20.78 -0.92
CA ARG A 68 8.31 20.90 -0.32
C ARG A 68 8.29 21.61 1.04
N ILE A 69 7.35 22.53 1.24
CA ILE A 69 7.25 23.37 2.45
C ILE A 69 6.32 22.76 3.49
N GLU A 70 5.19 22.18 3.09
CA GLU A 70 4.31 21.47 4.01
C GLU A 70 4.99 20.17 4.46
N ARG A 71 5.49 20.18 5.69
CA ARG A 71 5.73 18.93 6.43
C ARG A 71 4.40 18.17 6.42
N PRO A 72 4.37 16.88 6.06
CA PRO A 72 3.12 16.15 5.93
C PRO A 72 2.40 16.17 7.26
N VAL A 73 1.38 17.01 7.38
CA VAL A 73 0.44 16.96 8.50
C VAL A 73 -0.40 15.72 8.25
N VAL A 74 0.02 14.60 8.83
CA VAL A 74 -0.80 13.39 8.84
C VAL A 74 -2.11 13.74 9.52
N LYS A 75 -3.17 13.92 8.71
CA LYS A 75 -4.54 13.95 9.22
C LYS A 75 -4.69 12.66 10.00
N ALA A 76 -4.83 12.75 11.32
CA ALA A 76 -4.97 11.59 12.17
C ALA A 76 -6.24 10.83 11.75
N GLN A 77 -6.07 9.84 10.87
CA GLN A 77 -7.17 9.05 10.36
C GLN A 77 -7.68 8.21 11.54
N ARG A 78 -8.87 8.54 12.03
CA ARG A 78 -9.53 7.78 13.10
C ARG A 78 -9.87 6.40 12.55
N LEU A 79 -9.00 5.43 12.83
CA LEU A 79 -9.24 4.03 12.54
C LEU A 79 -10.49 3.59 13.30
N THR A 80 -11.55 3.24 12.56
CA THR A 80 -12.78 2.68 13.12
C THR A 80 -12.51 1.25 13.60
N MET A 81 -13.08 0.85 14.76
CA MET A 81 -12.90 -0.49 15.32
C MET A 81 -13.14 -1.60 14.28
N ARG A 82 -14.12 -1.41 13.38
CA ARG A 82 -14.45 -2.37 12.32
C ARG A 82 -13.28 -2.65 11.37
N THR A 83 -12.48 -1.64 11.01
CA THR A 83 -11.29 -1.82 10.17
C THR A 83 -10.20 -2.64 10.84
N ARG A 84 -10.13 -2.61 12.18
CA ARG A 84 -9.14 -3.37 12.97
C ARG A 84 -9.53 -4.84 13.15
N PHE A 85 -10.83 -5.15 13.21
CA PHE A 85 -11.32 -6.53 13.36
C PHE A 85 -11.53 -7.28 12.04
N MET A 86 -11.55 -6.58 10.90
CA MET A 86 -11.64 -7.18 9.56
C MET A 86 -10.69 -8.36 9.29
N PRO A 87 -9.38 -8.32 9.64
CA PRO A 87 -8.48 -9.46 9.40
C PRO A 87 -8.83 -10.70 10.23
N LEU A 88 -9.39 -10.52 11.43
CA LEU A 88 -9.80 -11.64 12.29
C LEU A 88 -11.04 -12.34 11.74
N PHE A 89 -12.01 -11.58 11.22
CA PHE A 89 -13.18 -12.16 10.55
C PHE A 89 -12.81 -12.93 9.28
N LYS A 90 -11.79 -12.48 8.53
CA LYS A 90 -11.25 -13.23 7.38
C LYS A 90 -10.68 -14.59 7.81
N ALA A 91 -9.89 -14.62 8.88
CA ALA A 91 -9.34 -15.87 9.41
C ALA A 91 -10.44 -16.80 9.95
N ALA A 92 -11.40 -16.27 10.71
CA ALA A 92 -12.51 -17.03 11.26
C ALA A 92 -13.38 -17.66 10.15
N ALA A 93 -13.62 -16.95 9.04
CA ALA A 93 -14.36 -17.49 7.91
C ALA A 93 -13.65 -18.70 7.27
N MET A 94 -12.32 -18.66 7.13
CA MET A 94 -11.54 -19.78 6.62
C MET A 94 -11.64 -21.00 7.55
N ILE A 95 -11.51 -20.79 8.86
CA ILE A 95 -11.65 -21.85 9.86
C ILE A 95 -13.06 -22.43 9.83
N ALA A 96 -14.09 -21.60 9.72
CA ALA A 96 -15.47 -22.04 9.62
C ALA A 96 -15.72 -22.88 8.35
N VAL A 97 -15.17 -22.50 7.20
CA VAL A 97 -15.28 -23.30 5.96
C VAL A 97 -14.61 -24.67 6.13
N LEU A 98 -13.42 -24.73 6.74
CA LEU A 98 -12.74 -26.00 7.01
C LEU A 98 -13.53 -26.88 7.98
N PHE A 99 -14.09 -26.28 9.04
CA PHE A 99 -14.90 -26.98 10.02
C PHE A 99 -16.19 -27.52 9.38
N LEU A 100 -16.88 -26.70 8.59
CA LEU A 100 -18.08 -27.09 7.84
C LEU A 100 -17.81 -28.19 6.81
N MET A 101 -16.67 -28.14 6.11
CA MET A 101 -16.30 -29.19 5.16
C MET A 101 -15.99 -30.52 5.88
N GLY A 102 -15.28 -30.45 7.01
CA GLY A 102 -14.98 -31.62 7.83
C GLY A 102 -16.22 -32.28 8.42
N THR A 103 -17.17 -31.49 8.93
CA THR A 103 -18.44 -32.02 9.46
C THR A 103 -19.32 -32.64 8.37
N VAL A 104 -19.35 -32.05 7.16
CA VAL A 104 -20.09 -32.63 6.02
C VAL A 104 -19.48 -33.95 5.55
N MET A 105 -18.15 -34.07 5.51
CA MET A 105 -17.48 -35.31 5.11
C MET A 105 -17.75 -36.44 6.11
N GLN A 106 -17.75 -36.17 7.42
CA GLN A 106 -18.11 -37.15 8.44
C GLN A 106 -19.55 -37.64 8.28
N HIS A 107 -20.49 -36.70 8.10
CA HIS A 107 -21.90 -37.03 7.93
C HIS A 107 -22.20 -37.74 6.58
N ALA A 108 -21.34 -37.58 5.58
CA ALA A 108 -21.41 -38.29 4.31
C ALA A 108 -20.81 -39.71 4.40
N MET A 109 -19.82 -39.93 5.26
CA MET A 109 -19.22 -41.26 5.49
C MET A 109 -20.01 -42.10 6.52
N GLU A 110 -20.79 -41.48 7.41
CA GLU A 110 -21.72 -42.20 8.32
C GLU A 110 -22.90 -42.88 7.60
N GLY A 111 -23.16 -42.53 6.33
CA GLY A 111 -24.22 -43.11 5.51
C GLY A 111 -23.80 -44.28 4.62
N GLY A 112 -22.54 -44.72 4.66
CA GLY A 112 -22.04 -45.77 3.78
C GLY A 112 -21.01 -46.64 4.48
N ASP A 113 -21.42 -47.87 4.78
CA ASP A 113 -20.62 -48.99 5.29
C ASP A 113 -19.15 -48.95 4.80
N SER A 114 -18.25 -48.43 5.65
CA SER A 114 -16.82 -48.44 5.38
C SER A 114 -16.12 -49.00 6.61
N ASP A 115 -15.71 -50.25 6.49
CA ASP A 115 -14.85 -51.00 7.39
C ASP A 115 -13.53 -50.25 7.63
N THR A 116 -13.53 -49.35 8.61
CA THR A 116 -12.32 -48.67 9.07
C THR A 116 -11.62 -49.57 10.09
N VAL A 117 -10.65 -50.35 9.61
CA VAL A 117 -9.72 -51.09 10.48
C VAL A 117 -8.89 -50.09 11.27
N SER A 118 -9.31 -49.82 12.51
CA SER A 118 -8.52 -49.10 13.50
C SER A 118 -7.46 -50.04 14.04
N VAL A 119 -6.24 -49.96 13.51
CA VAL A 119 -5.09 -50.66 14.10
C VAL A 119 -4.71 -49.90 15.38
N HIS A 120 -5.36 -50.26 16.49
CA HIS A 120 -4.85 -49.94 17.82
C HIS A 120 -3.65 -50.84 18.08
N ASP A 121 -2.44 -50.31 17.91
CA ASP A 121 -1.23 -50.98 18.37
C ASP A 121 -1.19 -50.80 19.90
N GLU A 122 -1.83 -51.75 20.60
CA GLU A 122 -1.84 -51.79 22.06
C GLU A 122 -0.44 -52.19 22.54
N TYR A 123 0.36 -51.18 22.89
CA TYR A 123 1.68 -51.39 23.49
C TYR A 123 1.50 -52.08 24.86
N GLN A 124 1.64 -53.41 24.89
CA GLN A 124 1.79 -54.14 26.15
C GLN A 124 3.22 -53.97 26.66
N ASP A 125 3.36 -53.39 27.85
CA ASP A 125 4.62 -53.33 28.58
C ASP A 125 4.98 -54.73 29.08
N SER A 126 5.75 -55.47 28.28
CA SER A 126 6.25 -56.80 28.64
C SER A 126 7.53 -56.68 29.48
N THR A 127 7.44 -56.08 30.67
CA THR A 127 8.58 -55.92 31.59
C THR A 127 9.02 -57.24 32.26
N THR A 128 8.41 -58.38 31.89
CA THR A 128 8.62 -59.68 32.55
C THR A 128 9.60 -60.59 31.79
N ASP A 129 9.92 -60.36 30.51
CA ASP A 129 10.96 -61.12 29.81
C ASP A 129 11.72 -60.28 28.76
N PRO A 130 12.97 -59.86 29.02
CA PRO A 130 13.73 -59.00 28.12
C PRO A 130 14.27 -59.73 26.87
N GLN A 131 14.12 -61.05 26.77
CA GLN A 131 14.65 -61.82 25.62
C GLN A 131 13.76 -61.73 24.37
N VAL A 132 12.48 -61.37 24.50
CA VAL A 132 11.51 -61.33 23.39
C VAL A 132 11.78 -60.18 22.40
N ALA A 133 12.50 -59.14 22.83
CA ALA A 133 12.82 -57.97 22.00
C ALA A 133 13.78 -58.26 20.83
N TYR A 134 14.44 -59.42 20.82
CA TYR A 134 15.40 -59.80 19.77
C TYR A 134 14.84 -60.78 18.74
N GLU A 135 13.58 -61.20 18.86
CA GLU A 135 12.95 -62.02 17.84
C GLU A 135 12.57 -61.16 16.63
N PRO A 136 13.12 -61.43 15.43
CA PRO A 136 12.69 -60.71 14.23
C PRO A 136 11.27 -61.14 13.87
N VAL A 137 10.30 -60.26 14.10
CA VAL A 137 8.93 -60.44 13.60
C VAL A 137 8.96 -60.24 12.08
N LEU A 138 9.19 -61.32 11.34
CA LEU A 138 9.04 -61.33 9.89
C LEU A 138 7.54 -61.26 9.54
N PRO A 139 7.08 -60.30 8.73
CA PRO A 139 5.69 -60.24 8.31
C PRO A 139 5.39 -61.42 7.36
N THR A 140 4.79 -62.48 7.88
CA THR A 140 4.47 -63.71 7.12
C THR A 140 3.32 -63.58 6.12
N ASP A 141 2.74 -62.39 5.94
CA ASP A 141 1.50 -62.24 5.14
C ASP A 141 1.69 -61.61 3.75
N THR A 142 2.93 -61.36 3.31
CA THR A 142 3.16 -60.80 1.96
C THR A 142 3.36 -61.85 0.86
N VAL A 143 3.68 -63.11 1.21
CA VAL A 143 4.04 -64.16 0.23
C VAL A 143 2.82 -64.92 -0.30
N THR A 144 1.72 -65.00 0.45
CA THR A 144 0.52 -65.77 0.06
C THR A 144 -0.40 -65.04 -0.93
N LYS A 145 -0.31 -63.72 -1.05
CA LYS A 145 -1.16 -62.94 -1.98
C LYS A 145 -0.60 -62.82 -3.40
N ILE A 146 0.71 -63.03 -3.60
CA ILE A 146 1.36 -62.90 -4.92
C ILE A 146 1.19 -64.17 -5.76
N THR A 147 0.96 -65.34 -5.15
CA THR A 147 0.85 -66.62 -5.87
C THR A 147 -0.59 -66.95 -6.32
N ALA A 148 -1.59 -66.13 -5.97
CA ALA A 148 -2.99 -66.39 -6.28
C ALA A 148 -3.54 -65.66 -7.52
N ASP A 149 -2.79 -64.71 -8.11
CA ASP A 149 -3.30 -63.82 -9.17
C ASP A 149 -2.76 -64.15 -10.59
N ASP A 150 -1.90 -65.16 -10.74
CA ASP A 150 -1.22 -65.48 -12.02
C ASP A 150 -1.79 -66.71 -12.76
N THR A 151 -3.02 -67.14 -12.47
CA THR A 151 -3.67 -68.20 -13.27
C THR A 151 -5.15 -67.92 -13.50
N SER A 152 -5.48 -66.95 -14.36
CA SER A 152 -6.41 -67.18 -15.47
C SER A 152 -6.49 -66.01 -16.45
N THR A 153 -6.41 -66.35 -17.75
CA THR A 153 -6.99 -65.61 -18.90
C THR A 153 -6.15 -64.43 -19.44
N GLY A 154 -5.65 -64.41 -20.70
CA GLY A 154 -5.85 -65.32 -21.82
C GLY A 154 -5.12 -64.86 -23.11
N THR A 155 -4.93 -65.85 -23.99
CA THR A 155 -4.90 -65.80 -25.47
C THR A 155 -3.94 -64.90 -26.25
N GLY A 156 -3.13 -65.55 -27.12
CA GLY A 156 -3.02 -65.12 -28.53
C GLY A 156 -1.62 -65.18 -29.16
N LYS A 157 -1.28 -66.28 -29.86
CA LYS A 157 -0.37 -66.23 -31.02
C LYS A 157 -0.87 -67.15 -32.13
N THR A 158 -1.14 -66.52 -33.27
CA THR A 158 -1.36 -67.11 -34.58
C THR A 158 -0.07 -67.69 -35.15
N ASN A 159 -0.15 -68.88 -35.73
CA ASN A 159 0.44 -69.20 -37.02
C ASN A 159 -0.46 -70.25 -37.70
#